data_AF-A0AA36AJR3-F1
#
_entry.id   AF-A0AA36AJR3-F1
#
_cell.length_a   1.000
_cell.length_b   1.000
_cell.length_c   1.000
_cell.angle_alpha   90.00
_cell.angle_beta   90.00
_cell.angle_gamma   90.00
#
_symmetry.space_group_name_H-M   'P 1'
#
loop_
_entity.id
_entity.type
_entity.pdbx_description
1 polymer ?
#
loop_
_entity_poly.entity_id
_entity_poly.type
_entity_poly.pdbx_seq_one_letter_code
_entity_poly.pdbx_strand_id
1 'polypeptide(L)'
;MLPYSEIVSLLKHSLTLLTYQIGEVFLQLSIDAANSKLEEDKKKAETTITNLEQECETHKAVLSDLKVQLYAKFGNNINLEAEEE
;
A
#
# COMPACT_ATOMS: atom_id res chain seq x y z
N MET A 1 -30.16 32.96 24.46
CA MET A 1 -28.72 32.88 24.75
C MET A 1 -28.43 31.43 25.07
N LEU A 2 -27.53 30.77 24.34
CA LEU A 2 -27.19 29.38 24.63
C LEU A 2 -26.52 29.28 26.01
N PRO A 3 -26.80 28.24 26.81
CA PRO A 3 -26.15 28.04 28.09
C PRO A 3 -24.65 27.79 27.89
N TYR A 4 -23.84 28.31 28.82
CA TYR A 4 -22.38 28.21 28.76
C TYR A 4 -21.88 26.76 28.62
N SER A 5 -22.58 25.79 29.22
CA SER A 5 -22.29 24.37 29.11
C SER A 5 -22.39 23.82 27.68
N GLU A 6 -23.38 24.27 26.90
CA GLU A 6 -23.56 23.85 25.50
C GLU A 6 -22.48 24.47 24.60
N ILE A 7 -22.10 25.73 24.86
CA ILE A 7 -21.04 26.41 24.11
C ILE A 7 -19.69 25.69 24.33
N VAL A 8 -19.39 25.30 25.58
CA VAL A 8 -18.17 24.54 25.90
C VAL A 8 -18.19 23.15 25.26
N SER A 9 -19.35 22.49 25.21
CA SER A 9 -19.50 21.18 24.55
C SER A 9 -19.26 21.28 23.05
N LEU A 10 -19.84 22.29 22.38
CA LEU A 10 -19.68 22.52 20.95
C LEU A 10 -18.22 22.85 20.60
N LEU A 11 -17.56 23.70 21.40
CA LEU A 11 -16.16 24.05 21.21
C LEU A 11 -15.25 22.84 21.37
N LYS A 12 -15.48 22.00 22.39
CA LYS A 12 -14.73 20.74 22.55
C LYS A 12 -14.90 19.84 21.34
N HIS A 13 -16.11 19.67 20.83
CA HIS A 13 -16.37 18.86 19.64
C HIS A 13 -15.63 19.40 18.41
N SER A 14 -15.64 20.72 18.19
CA SER A 14 -14.91 21.34 17.07
C SER A 14 -13.38 21.25 17.19
N LEU A 15 -12.83 21.27 18.41
CA LEU A 15 -11.39 21.15 18.67
C LEU A 15 -10.87 19.72 18.50
N THR A 16 -11.76 18.72 18.57
CA THR A 16 -11.42 17.30 18.40
C THR A 16 -11.52 16.81 16.94
N LEU A 17 -11.94 17.68 16.02
CA LEU A 17 -12.04 17.38 14.60
C LEU A 17 -10.82 17.97 13.87
N LEU A 18 -10.17 17.15 13.06
CA LEU A 18 -9.08 17.54 12.18
C LEU A 18 -9.57 17.60 10.73
N THR A 19 -8.98 18.51 9.95
CA THR A 19 -9.19 18.55 8.50
C THR A 19 -8.31 17.49 7.84
N TYR A 20 -8.93 16.48 7.25
CA TYR A 20 -8.30 15.40 6.52
C TYR A 20 -8.48 15.59 5.02
N GLN A 21 -7.39 15.51 4.26
CA GLN A 21 -7.41 15.71 2.81
C GLN A 21 -7.37 14.37 2.06
N ILE A 22 -8.27 14.20 1.09
CA ILE A 22 -8.29 13.07 0.16
C ILE A 22 -8.35 13.63 -1.26
N GLY A 23 -7.23 13.58 -1.98
CA GLY A 23 -7.10 14.21 -3.30
C GLY A 23 -7.33 15.71 -3.20
N GLU A 24 -8.39 16.21 -3.83
CA GLU A 24 -8.80 17.63 -3.81
C GLU A 24 -9.91 17.94 -2.79
N VAL A 25 -10.37 16.94 -2.03
CA VAL A 25 -11.49 17.08 -1.08
C VAL A 25 -10.97 17.15 0.36
N PHE A 26 -11.55 18.05 1.16
CA PHE A 26 -11.27 18.19 2.59
C PHE A 26 -12.47 17.72 3.43
N LEU A 27 -12.21 16.86 4.40
CA LEU A 27 -13.19 16.26 5.29
C LEU A 27 -12.84 16.58 6.74
N GLN A 28 -13.84 16.84 7.58
CA GLN A 28 -13.61 16.88 9.02
C GLN A 28 -13.76 15.48 9.59
N LEU A 29 -12.66 14.95 10.13
CA LEU A 29 -12.62 13.64 10.78
C LEU A 29 -12.22 13.80 12.24
N SER A 30 -12.72 12.93 13.11
CA SER A 30 -12.17 12.82 14.45
C SER A 30 -10.74 12.30 14.38
N ILE A 31 -9.94 12.65 15.39
CA ILE A 31 -8.55 12.20 15.51
C ILE A 31 -8.45 10.67 15.43
N ASP A 32 -9.33 9.96 16.13
CA ASP A 32 -9.36 8.49 16.12
C ASP A 32 -9.66 7.92 14.74
N ALA A 33 -10.64 8.49 14.02
CA ALA A 33 -11.00 8.04 12.68
C ALA A 33 -9.88 8.31 11.67
N ALA A 34 -9.22 9.47 11.76
CA ALA A 34 -8.09 9.81 10.91
C ALA A 34 -6.89 8.87 11.16
N ASN A 35 -6.58 8.58 12.42
CA ASN A 35 -5.51 7.64 12.77
C ASN A 35 -5.84 6.21 12.29
N SER A 36 -7.08 5.75 12.48
CA SER A 36 -7.51 4.44 11.97
C SER A 36 -7.37 4.34 10.46
N LYS A 37 -7.71 5.40 9.73
CA LYS A 37 -7.55 5.49 8.27
C LYS A 37 -6.08 5.40 7.85
N LEU A 38 -5.21 6.15 8.52
CA LEU A 38 -3.76 6.12 8.26
C LEU A 38 -3.17 4.72 8.51
N GLU A 39 -3.57 4.06 9.59
CA GLU A 39 -3.10 2.71 9.92
C GLU A 39 -3.56 1.68 8.89
N GLU A 40 -4.81 1.77 8.45
CA GLU A 40 -5.37 0.91 7.40
C GLU A 40 -4.62 1.09 6.07
N ASP A 41 -4.39 2.34 5.67
CA ASP A 41 -3.72 2.65 4.41
C ASP A 41 -2.25 2.21 4.45
N LYS A 42 -1.57 2.37 5.59
CA LYS A 42 -0.22 1.84 5.80
C LYS A 42 -0.19 0.32 5.65
N LYS A 43 -1.11 -0.38 6.31
CA LYS A 43 -1.19 -1.85 6.24
C LYS A 43 -1.49 -2.35 4.82
N LYS A 44 -2.33 -1.66 4.08
CA LYS A 44 -2.59 -1.95 2.66
C LYS A 44 -1.35 -1.78 1.80
N ALA A 45 -0.60 -0.71 2.02
CA ALA A 45 0.65 -0.46 1.30
C ALA A 45 1.68 -1.57 1.58
N GLU A 46 1.88 -1.93 2.86
CA GLU A 46 2.77 -3.03 3.25
C GLU A 46 2.36 -4.37 2.62
N THR A 47 1.07 -4.70 2.67
CA THR A 47 0.55 -5.93 2.05
C THR A 47 0.78 -5.94 0.54
N THR A 48 0.61 -4.79 -0.12
CA THR A 48 0.83 -4.67 -1.57
C THR A 48 2.29 -4.87 -1.92
N ILE A 49 3.21 -4.30 -1.14
CA ILE A 49 4.66 -4.49 -1.32
C ILE A 49 5.02 -5.98 -1.21
N THR A 50 4.58 -6.65 -0.14
CA THR A 50 4.88 -8.07 0.07
C THR A 50 4.33 -8.95 -1.06
N ASN A 51 3.11 -8.67 -1.53
CA ASN A 51 2.52 -9.41 -2.65
C ASN A 51 3.35 -9.22 -3.93
N LEU A 52 3.76 -7.98 -4.24
CA LEU A 52 4.59 -7.70 -5.42
C LEU A 52 5.95 -8.39 -5.35
N GLU A 53 6.59 -8.40 -4.17
CA GLU A 53 7.84 -9.12 -3.95
C GLU A 53 7.67 -10.63 -4.21
N GLN A 54 6.59 -11.23 -3.71
CA GLN A 54 6.29 -12.64 -3.92
C GLN A 54 5.99 -12.98 -5.38
N GLU A 55 5.27 -12.11 -6.11
CA GLU A 55 5.04 -12.26 -7.55
C GLU A 55 6.37 -12.22 -8.31
N CYS A 56 7.26 -11.30 -7.93
CA CYS A 56 8.58 -11.16 -8.55
C CYS A 56 9.45 -12.40 -8.33
N GLU A 57 9.45 -12.97 -7.13
CA GLU A 57 10.13 -14.24 -6.83
C GLU A 57 9.54 -15.41 -7.62
N THR A 58 8.22 -15.47 -7.72
CA THR A 58 7.52 -16.51 -8.50
C THR A 58 7.90 -16.43 -9.98
N HIS A 59 7.93 -15.22 -10.55
CA HIS A 59 8.37 -15.03 -11.94
C HIS A 59 9.82 -15.43 -12.15
N LYS A 60 10.73 -15.09 -11.22
CA LYS A 60 12.13 -15.52 -11.29
C LYS A 60 12.27 -17.03 -11.24
N ALA A 61 11.50 -17.71 -10.39
CA ALA A 61 11.49 -19.17 -10.32
C ALA A 61 11.02 -19.80 -11.64
N VAL A 62 9.90 -19.33 -12.18
CA VAL A 62 9.37 -19.79 -13.48
C VAL A 62 10.37 -19.55 -14.62
N LEU A 63 11.04 -18.40 -14.65
CA LEU A 63 12.07 -18.09 -15.64
C LEU A 63 13.26 -19.06 -15.52
N SER A 64 13.73 -19.33 -14.31
CA SER A 64 14.80 -20.29 -14.06
C SER A 64 14.44 -21.70 -14.55
N ASP A 65 13.24 -22.18 -14.19
CA ASP A 65 12.75 -23.50 -14.61
C ASP A 65 12.61 -23.58 -16.14
N LEU A 66 12.15 -22.49 -16.77
CA LEU A 66 12.02 -22.42 -18.22
C LEU A 66 13.38 -22.41 -18.91
N LYS A 67 14.38 -21.69 -18.37
CA LYS A 67 15.77 -21.72 -18.85
C LYS A 67 16.30 -23.15 -18.83
N VAL A 68 16.14 -23.87 -17.72
CA VAL A 68 16.56 -25.28 -17.60
C VAL A 68 15.88 -26.17 -18.64
N GLN A 69 14.57 -26.02 -18.83
CA GLN A 69 13.82 -26.79 -19.84
C GLN A 69 14.30 -26.50 -21.26
N LEU A 70 14.58 -25.24 -21.58
CA LEU A 70 15.09 -24.84 -22.89
C LEU A 70 16.50 -25.38 -23.13
N TYR A 71 17.40 -25.29 -22.14
CA TYR A 71 18.73 -25.87 -22.24
C TYR A 71 18.69 -27.41 -22.35
N ALA A 72 17.79 -28.09 -21.64
CA ALA A 72 17.61 -29.53 -21.78
C ALA A 72 17.13 -29.94 -23.19
N LYS A 73 16.30 -29.11 -23.83
CA LYS A 73 15.71 -29.40 -25.15
C LYS A 73 16.59 -28.99 -26.32
N PHE A 74 17.28 -27.85 -26.23
CA PHE A 74 18.03 -27.24 -27.33
C PHE A 74 19.55 -27.31 -27.14
N GLY A 75 20.03 -27.59 -25.92
CA GLY A 75 21.45 -27.70 -25.59
C GLY A 75 22.22 -26.43 -25.93
N ASN A 76 23.40 -26.59 -26.52
CA ASN A 76 24.30 -25.50 -26.92
C ASN A 76 23.85 -24.76 -28.21
N ASN A 77 22.69 -25.07 -28.78
CA ASN A 77 22.20 -24.36 -29.98
C ASN A 77 21.57 -22.99 -29.65
N ILE A 78 21.40 -22.66 -28.37
CA ILE A 78 20.84 -21.39 -27.90
C ILE A 78 21.74 -20.78 -26.82
N ASN A 79 21.77 -19.46 -26.73
CA ASN A 79 22.43 -18.73 -25.64
C ASN A 79 21.41 -17.83 -24.94
N LEU A 80 21.01 -18.17 -23.71
CA LEU A 80 20.02 -17.46 -22.90
C LEU A 80 20.65 -16.59 -21.80
N GLU A 81 21.99 -16.49 -21.77
CA GLU A 81 22.77 -15.76 -20.75
C GLU A 81 23.06 -14.30 -21.15
N ALA A 82 22.45 -13.78 -22.22
CA ALA A 82 22.74 -12.45 -22.76
C ALA A 82 22.16 -11.27 -21.95
N GLU A 83 21.42 -11.54 -20.87
CA GLU A 83 20.67 -10.53 -20.09
C GLU A 83 21.16 -10.38 -18.63
N GLU A 84 22.32 -10.94 -18.27
CA GLU A 84 22.96 -10.67 -16.97
C GLU A 84 23.97 -9.49 -17.05
N GLU A 85 23.49 -8.30 -17.41
CA GLU A 85 24.17 -7.00 -17.19
C GLU A 85 23.22 -5.98 -16.52
#